data_AF-A0A962ZGY6-F1
#
_entry.id   AF-A0A962ZGY6-F1
#
_cell.length_a   1.000
_cell.length_b   1.000
_cell.length_c   1.000
_cell.angle_alpha   90.00
_cell.angle_beta   90.00
_cell.angle_gamma   90.00
#
_symmetry.space_group_name_H-M   'P 1'
#
loop_
_entity.id
_entity.type
_entity.pdbx_description
1 polymer ?
#
loop_
_entity_poly.entity_id
_entity_poly.type
_entity_poly.pdbx_seq_one_letter_code
_entity_poly.pdbx_strand_id
1 'polypeptide(L)'
;MARRSGVQHRLTRVFVMQLLLISLATVLGVWVTAKIVEQVLLKEALVKEAEHFWSLYDRNPEQARPNTRHLLGLLELPQGGDEIPQQLQKLDDGYQRAPFAGSTPLLYLERRGDARLYLVFDEQRVTVLAFLFGVLPLTGVLLVIYLTAFQAWRKSRQLMSPLVQLAEELRRTPVNDPGVARPDLTGIEAEADSEVAVLVSALEAYAERLLRFVERERQFTRDASHELRTPLAVIRANLELLRGQHQGSNALRRIDDTVEDMEALIETLLMLARSEHSVLPSEPLVVNDLVINLVERLTPLAERKDVAVRIEQRALLSLNVPE
;
A
#
# COMPACT_ATOMS: atom_id res chain seq x y z
N MET A 1 10.59 11.90 -14.56
CA MET A 1 9.36 11.88 -13.73
C MET A 1 8.75 10.48 -13.72
N ALA A 2 9.19 9.61 -12.79
CA ALA A 2 8.60 8.29 -12.62
C ALA A 2 7.45 8.38 -11.61
N ARG A 3 6.20 8.31 -12.10
CA ARG A 3 5.01 8.14 -11.23
C ARG A 3 5.14 6.80 -10.52
N ARG A 4 5.69 6.81 -9.30
CA ARG A 4 5.62 5.68 -8.36
C ARG A 4 4.16 5.47 -8.01
N SER A 5 3.45 4.71 -8.83
CA SER A 5 2.12 4.19 -8.48
C SER A 5 2.31 3.37 -7.21
N GLY A 6 1.92 3.94 -6.08
CA GLY A 6 2.18 3.41 -4.75
C GLY A 6 1.79 1.94 -4.64
N VAL A 7 2.52 1.19 -3.83
CA VAL A 7 2.32 -0.24 -3.54
C VAL A 7 0.84 -0.57 -3.30
N GLN A 8 0.09 0.35 -2.68
CA GLN A 8 -1.36 0.28 -2.51
C GLN A 8 -2.14 0.15 -3.82
N HIS A 9 -1.80 0.90 -4.88
CA HIS A 9 -2.49 0.81 -6.16
C HIS A 9 -2.32 -0.57 -6.82
N ARG A 10 -1.15 -1.20 -6.59
CA ARG A 10 -0.89 -2.57 -7.04
C ARG A 10 -1.68 -3.58 -6.20
N LEU A 11 -1.63 -3.47 -4.86
CA LEU A 11 -2.40 -4.31 -3.94
C LEU A 11 -3.91 -4.22 -4.22
N THR A 12 -4.45 -3.03 -4.43
CA THR A 12 -5.88 -2.84 -4.73
C THR A 12 -6.26 -3.42 -6.09
N ARG A 13 -5.39 -3.31 -7.11
CA ARG A 13 -5.64 -3.96 -8.41
C ARG A 13 -5.67 -5.47 -8.28
N VAL A 14 -4.75 -6.04 -7.48
CA VAL A 14 -4.71 -7.48 -7.22
C VAL A 14 -5.99 -7.93 -6.50
N PHE A 15 -6.41 -7.23 -5.44
CA PHE A 15 -7.65 -7.58 -4.72
C PHE A 15 -8.91 -7.46 -5.58
N VAL A 16 -9.04 -6.39 -6.37
CA VAL A 16 -10.18 -6.22 -7.28
C VAL A 16 -10.19 -7.30 -8.36
N MET A 17 -9.02 -7.60 -8.94
CA MET A 17 -8.90 -8.65 -9.95
C MET A 17 -9.23 -10.04 -9.36
N GLN A 18 -8.79 -10.32 -8.14
CA GLN A 18 -9.10 -11.56 -7.43
C GLN A 18 -10.60 -11.69 -7.12
N LEU A 19 -11.24 -10.62 -6.62
CA LEU A 19 -12.68 -10.57 -6.38
C LEU A 19 -13.48 -10.80 -7.68
N LEU A 20 -13.07 -10.16 -8.78
CA LEU A 20 -13.68 -10.38 -10.09
C LEU A 20 -13.50 -11.82 -10.58
N LEU A 21 -12.33 -12.41 -10.38
CA LEU A 21 -12.04 -13.78 -10.81
C LEU A 21 -12.85 -14.80 -9.99
N ILE A 22 -12.95 -14.61 -8.67
CA ILE A 22 -13.80 -15.43 -7.79
C ILE A 22 -15.27 -15.29 -8.17
N SER A 23 -15.74 -14.05 -8.41
CA SER A 23 -17.11 -13.78 -8.85
C SER A 23 -17.43 -14.51 -10.15
N LEU A 24 -16.57 -14.36 -11.17
CA LEU A 24 -16.74 -15.01 -12.46
C LEU A 24 -16.73 -16.53 -12.34
N ALA A 25 -15.78 -17.10 -11.58
CA ALA A 25 -15.69 -18.54 -11.36
C ALA A 25 -16.93 -19.10 -10.64
N THR A 26 -17.46 -18.37 -9.65
CA THR A 26 -18.64 -18.79 -8.89
C THR A 26 -19.90 -18.74 -9.75
N VAL A 27 -20.10 -17.66 -10.52
CA VAL A 27 -21.23 -17.55 -11.46
C VAL A 27 -21.19 -18.65 -12.51
N LEU A 28 -20.02 -18.89 -13.10
CA LEU A 28 -19.83 -19.93 -14.11
C LEU A 28 -20.06 -21.33 -13.50
N GLY A 29 -19.56 -21.59 -12.29
CA GLY A 29 -19.76 -22.84 -11.58
C GLY A 29 -21.24 -23.14 -11.28
N VAL A 30 -21.98 -22.14 -10.78
CA VAL A 30 -23.42 -22.28 -10.53
C VAL A 30 -24.19 -22.49 -11.83
N TRP A 31 -23.84 -21.76 -12.90
CA TRP A 31 -24.47 -21.93 -14.21
C TRP A 31 -24.23 -23.32 -14.81
N VAL A 32 -23.00 -23.82 -14.76
CA VAL A 32 -22.64 -25.17 -15.22
C VAL A 32 -23.36 -26.23 -14.38
N THR A 33 -23.35 -26.09 -13.05
CA THR A 33 -24.00 -27.05 -12.14
C THR A 33 -25.51 -27.11 -12.40
N ALA A 34 -26.16 -25.95 -12.52
CA ALA A 34 -27.58 -25.88 -12.84
C ALA A 34 -27.90 -26.56 -14.19
N LYS A 35 -27.07 -26.35 -15.22
CA LYS A 35 -27.26 -26.97 -16.53
C LYS A 35 -27.05 -28.48 -16.51
N ILE A 36 -26.07 -28.98 -15.76
CA ILE A 36 -25.83 -30.42 -15.61
C ILE A 36 -27.01 -31.07 -14.87
N VAL A 37 -27.42 -30.50 -13.73
CA VAL A 37 -28.52 -31.03 -12.91
C VAL A 37 -29.83 -31.04 -13.71
N GLU A 38 -30.14 -29.97 -14.44
CA GLU A 38 -31.31 -29.90 -15.32
C GLU A 38 -31.30 -31.04 -16.35
N GLN A 39 -30.19 -31.24 -17.06
CA GLN A 39 -30.12 -32.29 -18.09
C GLN A 39 -30.18 -33.71 -17.53
N VAL A 40 -29.52 -33.98 -16.40
CA VAL A 40 -29.51 -35.32 -15.79
C VAL A 40 -30.88 -35.65 -15.22
N LEU A 41 -31.47 -34.75 -14.43
CA LEU A 41 -32.77 -35.00 -13.80
C LEU A 41 -33.89 -35.12 -14.83
N LEU A 42 -33.89 -34.29 -15.88
CA LEU A 42 -34.92 -34.36 -16.92
C LEU A 42 -34.87 -35.68 -17.69
N LYS A 43 -33.68 -36.11 -18.09
CA LYS A 43 -33.49 -37.38 -18.80
C LYS A 43 -33.91 -38.57 -17.94
N GLU A 44 -33.44 -38.60 -16.69
CA GLU A 44 -33.77 -39.66 -15.74
C GLU A 44 -35.27 -39.68 -15.41
N ALA A 45 -35.92 -38.52 -15.31
CA ALA A 45 -37.36 -38.42 -15.13
C ALA A 45 -38.14 -38.99 -16.32
N LEU A 46 -37.71 -38.72 -17.56
CA LEU A 46 -38.36 -39.25 -18.76
C LEU A 46 -38.26 -40.78 -18.85
N VAL A 47 -37.10 -41.36 -18.52
CA VAL A 47 -36.94 -42.82 -18.49
C VAL A 47 -37.83 -43.43 -17.41
N LYS A 48 -37.79 -42.89 -16.18
CA LYS A 48 -38.63 -43.40 -15.09
C LYS A 48 -40.12 -43.31 -15.40
N GLU A 49 -40.54 -42.22 -16.06
CA GLU A 49 -41.93 -42.05 -16.48
C GLU A 49 -42.32 -43.02 -17.59
N ALA A 50 -41.43 -43.29 -18.55
CA ALA A 50 -41.65 -44.31 -19.58
C ALA A 50 -41.76 -45.71 -18.99
N GLU A 51 -40.82 -46.10 -18.11
CA GLU A 51 -40.86 -47.36 -17.37
C GLU A 51 -42.15 -47.50 -16.56
N HIS A 52 -42.56 -46.43 -15.88
CA HIS A 52 -43.80 -46.39 -15.12
C HIS A 52 -45.02 -46.60 -16.02
N PHE A 53 -45.09 -45.86 -17.14
CA PHE A 53 -46.17 -46.01 -18.12
C PHE A 53 -46.24 -47.44 -18.66
N TRP A 54 -45.11 -48.02 -19.09
CA TRP A 54 -45.09 -49.38 -19.60
C TRP A 54 -45.54 -50.41 -18.54
N SER A 55 -45.14 -50.22 -17.28
CA SER A 55 -45.56 -51.10 -16.18
C SER A 55 -47.08 -51.10 -15.95
N LEU A 56 -47.73 -49.97 -16.22
CA LEU A 56 -49.19 -49.81 -16.14
C LEU A 56 -49.86 -50.33 -17.41
N TYR A 57 -49.29 -50.06 -18.58
CA TYR A 57 -49.78 -50.52 -19.88
C TYR A 57 -49.79 -52.05 -19.98
N ASP A 58 -48.76 -52.73 -19.46
CA ASP A 58 -48.67 -54.19 -19.39
C ASP A 58 -49.84 -54.80 -18.56
N ARG A 59 -50.40 -54.04 -17.61
CA ARG A 59 -51.53 -54.47 -16.76
C ARG A 59 -52.88 -54.04 -17.31
N ASN A 60 -52.94 -52.90 -18.01
CA ASN A 60 -54.15 -52.33 -18.59
C ASN A 60 -53.84 -51.64 -19.94
N PRO A 61 -54.19 -52.26 -21.08
CA PRO A 61 -53.96 -51.68 -22.40
C PRO A 61 -54.72 -50.36 -22.67
N GLU A 62 -55.74 -50.02 -21.87
CA GLU A 62 -56.47 -48.75 -21.96
C GLU A 62 -55.89 -47.65 -21.04
N GLN A 63 -54.69 -47.85 -20.50
CA GLN A 63 -54.04 -46.88 -19.63
C GLN A 63 -53.90 -45.52 -20.32
N ALA A 64 -54.33 -44.46 -19.61
CA ALA A 64 -54.18 -43.09 -20.09
C ALA A 64 -52.70 -42.72 -20.20
N ARG A 65 -52.36 -42.07 -21.32
CA ARG A 65 -51.01 -41.58 -21.59
C ARG A 65 -50.65 -40.40 -20.67
N PRO A 66 -49.37 -40.21 -20.32
CA PRO A 66 -48.95 -39.08 -19.52
C PRO A 66 -49.34 -37.77 -20.23
N ASN A 67 -50.26 -37.00 -19.64
CA ASN A 67 -50.65 -35.70 -20.16
C ASN A 67 -50.66 -34.71 -19.01
N THR A 68 -49.48 -34.15 -18.74
CA THR A 68 -49.29 -33.13 -17.73
C THR A 68 -48.97 -31.81 -18.40
N ARG A 69 -48.90 -30.73 -17.61
CA ARG A 69 -48.56 -29.39 -18.10
C ARG A 69 -47.23 -29.32 -18.88
N HIS A 70 -46.29 -30.23 -18.61
CA HIS A 70 -44.94 -30.19 -19.15
C HIS A 70 -44.52 -31.45 -19.90
N LEU A 71 -45.34 -32.50 -19.83
CA LEU A 71 -45.06 -33.80 -20.43
C LEU A 71 -46.29 -34.26 -21.20
N LEU A 72 -46.10 -34.49 -22.50
CA LEU A 72 -47.10 -35.09 -23.38
C LEU A 72 -46.59 -36.44 -23.87
N GLY A 73 -47.33 -37.50 -23.56
CA GLY A 73 -47.11 -38.85 -24.05
C GLY A 73 -47.98 -39.14 -25.28
N LEU A 74 -47.36 -39.55 -26.37
CA LEU A 74 -48.03 -40.04 -27.57
C LEU A 74 -47.64 -41.50 -27.79
N LEU A 75 -48.61 -42.35 -28.11
CA LEU A 75 -48.37 -43.78 -28.30
C LEU A 75 -48.73 -44.20 -29.73
N GLU A 76 -47.74 -44.67 -30.48
CA GLU A 76 -47.93 -45.28 -31.80
C GLU A 76 -48.16 -46.78 -31.63
N LEU A 77 -49.28 -47.27 -32.16
CA LEU A 77 -49.68 -48.68 -32.17
C LEU A 77 -49.99 -49.13 -33.60
N PRO A 78 -49.75 -50.40 -33.97
CA PRO A 78 -50.05 -50.91 -35.31
C PRO A 78 -51.52 -50.79 -35.73
N GLN A 79 -52.43 -50.79 -34.75
CA GLN A 79 -53.86 -50.62 -34.96
C GLN A 79 -54.44 -49.74 -33.83
N GLY A 80 -54.71 -48.46 -34.11
CA GLY A 80 -55.45 -47.57 -33.21
C GLY A 80 -54.64 -46.70 -32.23
N GLY A 81 -53.43 -46.27 -32.60
CA GLY A 81 -52.61 -45.32 -31.82
C GLY A 81 -52.91 -43.83 -32.08
N ASP A 82 -52.11 -42.96 -31.47
CA ASP A 82 -52.13 -41.52 -31.72
C ASP A 82 -51.59 -41.15 -33.10
N GLU A 83 -52.13 -40.08 -33.69
CA GLU A 83 -51.58 -39.49 -34.91
C GLU A 83 -50.22 -38.82 -34.61
N ILE A 84 -49.14 -39.54 -34.88
CA ILE A 84 -47.78 -39.02 -34.71
C ILE A 84 -47.42 -38.13 -35.92
N PRO A 85 -47.07 -36.84 -35.71
CA PRO A 85 -46.68 -35.97 -36.82
C PRO A 85 -45.45 -36.51 -37.58
N GLN A 86 -45.40 -36.30 -38.89
CA GLN A 86 -44.32 -36.81 -39.76
C GLN A 86 -42.92 -36.38 -39.31
N GLN A 87 -42.80 -35.25 -38.60
CA GLN A 87 -41.52 -34.80 -38.04
C GLN A 87 -40.99 -35.72 -36.93
N LEU A 88 -41.87 -36.42 -36.20
CA LEU A 88 -41.50 -37.31 -35.10
C LEU A 88 -41.30 -38.77 -35.52
N GLN A 89 -41.87 -39.17 -36.66
CA GLN A 89 -41.78 -40.55 -37.18
C GLN A 89 -40.35 -40.95 -37.63
N LYS A 90 -39.50 -39.98 -37.94
CA LYS A 90 -38.12 -40.19 -38.41
C LYS A 90 -37.06 -40.19 -37.29
N LEU A 91 -37.48 -40.08 -36.03
CA LEU A 91 -36.56 -40.03 -34.90
C LEU A 91 -36.13 -41.44 -34.48
N ASP A 92 -34.87 -41.56 -34.08
CA ASP A 92 -34.31 -42.79 -33.53
C ASP A 92 -34.59 -42.88 -32.02
N ASP A 93 -34.53 -44.10 -31.47
CA ASP A 93 -34.75 -44.38 -30.06
C ASP A 93 -33.77 -43.58 -29.17
N GLY A 94 -34.24 -43.13 -28.01
CA GLY A 94 -33.48 -42.32 -27.05
C GLY A 94 -33.87 -40.83 -27.06
N TYR A 95 -32.92 -39.96 -26.72
CA TYR A 95 -33.17 -38.52 -26.53
C TYR A 95 -32.86 -37.73 -27.79
N GLN A 96 -33.86 -37.03 -28.34
CA GLN A 96 -33.65 -36.08 -29.44
C GLN A 96 -34.40 -34.77 -29.20
N ARG A 97 -33.84 -33.66 -29.68
CA ARG A 97 -34.55 -32.38 -29.74
C ARG A 97 -35.06 -32.16 -31.15
N ALA A 98 -36.36 -32.06 -31.31
CA ALA A 98 -37.00 -31.82 -32.60
C ALA A 98 -38.03 -30.68 -32.48
N PRO A 99 -38.22 -29.88 -33.54
CA PRO A 99 -39.26 -28.86 -33.55
C PRO A 99 -40.65 -29.51 -33.49
N PHE A 100 -41.43 -29.16 -32.47
CA PHE A 100 -42.79 -29.66 -32.24
C PHE A 100 -43.67 -28.53 -31.66
N ALA A 101 -44.85 -28.32 -32.23
CA ALA A 101 -45.82 -27.32 -31.78
C ALA A 101 -45.28 -25.88 -31.55
N GLY A 102 -44.28 -25.46 -32.34
CA GLY A 102 -43.70 -24.11 -32.26
C GLY A 102 -42.54 -23.94 -31.27
N SER A 103 -42.13 -24.99 -30.57
CA SER A 103 -40.93 -25.03 -29.72
C SER A 103 -40.00 -26.19 -30.13
N THR A 104 -38.83 -26.30 -29.49
CA THR A 104 -37.89 -27.42 -29.68
C THR A 104 -37.78 -28.24 -28.39
N PRO A 105 -38.83 -28.99 -28.02
CA PRO A 105 -38.86 -29.78 -26.79
C PRO A 105 -37.83 -30.92 -26.83
N LEU A 106 -37.53 -31.47 -25.65
CA LEU A 106 -36.79 -32.71 -25.51
C LEU A 106 -37.77 -33.87 -25.69
N LEU A 107 -37.49 -34.73 -26.65
CA LEU A 107 -38.24 -35.94 -26.89
C LEU A 107 -37.46 -37.15 -26.40
N TYR A 108 -38.16 -38.05 -25.72
CA TYR A 108 -37.66 -39.39 -25.42
C TYR A 108 -38.53 -40.41 -26.13
N LEU A 109 -37.88 -41.21 -26.99
CA LEU A 109 -38.52 -42.28 -27.75
C LEU A 109 -38.08 -43.63 -27.20
N GLU A 110 -39.05 -44.47 -26.88
CA GLU A 110 -38.81 -45.85 -26.49
C GLU A 110 -39.71 -46.80 -27.28
N ARG A 111 -39.08 -47.80 -27.92
CA ARG A 111 -39.79 -48.85 -28.66
C ARG A 111 -39.88 -50.10 -27.80
N ARG A 112 -41.10 -50.63 -27.66
CA ARG A 112 -41.36 -51.89 -26.96
C ARG A 112 -42.24 -52.79 -27.84
N GLY A 113 -41.60 -53.74 -28.51
CA GLY A 113 -42.25 -54.56 -29.55
C GLY A 113 -42.67 -53.70 -30.74
N ASP A 114 -43.96 -53.76 -31.09
CA ASP A 114 -44.55 -52.97 -32.18
C ASP A 114 -45.13 -51.62 -31.74
N ALA A 115 -45.06 -51.30 -30.44
CA ALA A 115 -45.51 -50.03 -29.89
C ALA A 115 -44.34 -49.05 -29.72
N ARG A 116 -44.57 -47.76 -30.02
CA ARG A 116 -43.59 -46.68 -29.80
C ARG A 116 -44.17 -45.59 -28.91
N LEU A 117 -43.50 -45.30 -27.80
CA LEU A 117 -43.87 -44.24 -26.88
C LEU A 117 -43.01 -43.01 -27.13
N TYR A 118 -43.65 -41.88 -27.39
CA TYR A 118 -43.04 -40.58 -27.53
C TYR A 118 -43.38 -39.75 -26.29
N LEU A 119 -42.38 -39.41 -25.48
CA LEU A 119 -42.52 -38.45 -24.39
C LEU A 119 -41.95 -37.11 -24.82
N VAL A 120 -42.81 -36.09 -24.93
CA VAL A 120 -42.44 -34.72 -25.32
C VAL A 120 -42.39 -33.85 -24.08
N PHE A 121 -41.23 -33.30 -23.76
CA PHE A 121 -41.00 -32.44 -22.59
C PHE A 121 -40.61 -31.02 -22.97
N ASP A 122 -41.37 -30.04 -22.48
CA ASP A 122 -41.06 -28.62 -22.70
C ASP A 122 -40.07 -28.09 -21.65
N GLU A 123 -38.79 -27.97 -22.04
CA GLU A 123 -37.68 -27.52 -21.19
C GLU A 123 -37.76 -26.01 -20.85
N GLN A 124 -38.52 -25.19 -21.60
CA GLN A 124 -38.35 -23.73 -21.59
C GLN A 124 -38.65 -23.05 -20.24
N ARG A 125 -39.49 -23.65 -19.38
CA ARG A 125 -39.87 -23.06 -18.09
C ARG A 125 -39.03 -23.55 -16.90
N VAL A 126 -38.36 -24.70 -17.01
CA VAL A 126 -37.50 -25.24 -15.94
C VAL A 126 -36.20 -24.44 -15.84
N THR A 127 -35.64 -24.04 -17.00
CA THR A 127 -34.44 -23.18 -17.05
C THR A 127 -34.64 -21.84 -16.33
N VAL A 128 -35.84 -21.26 -16.37
CA VAL A 128 -36.13 -19.96 -15.72
C VAL A 128 -36.08 -20.06 -14.20
N LEU A 129 -36.57 -21.17 -13.64
CA LEU A 129 -36.58 -21.39 -12.20
C LEU A 129 -35.16 -21.57 -11.63
N ALA A 130 -34.33 -22.36 -12.33
CA ALA A 130 -32.92 -22.54 -11.97
C ALA A 130 -32.14 -21.21 -12.02
N PHE A 131 -32.46 -20.33 -12.97
CA PHE A 131 -31.85 -19.01 -13.07
C PHE A 131 -32.26 -18.08 -11.92
N LEU A 132 -33.57 -18.04 -11.60
CA LEU A 132 -34.14 -17.21 -10.53
C LEU A 132 -33.65 -17.59 -9.13
N PHE A 133 -33.48 -18.89 -8.84
CA PHE A 133 -33.05 -19.36 -7.53
C PHE A 133 -31.54 -19.62 -7.40
N GLY A 134 -30.82 -19.74 -8.53
CA GLY A 134 -29.37 -19.96 -8.53
C GLY A 134 -28.58 -18.68 -8.81
N VAL A 135 -28.63 -18.23 -10.06
CA VAL A 135 -27.74 -17.17 -10.56
C VAL A 135 -28.15 -15.80 -10.02
N LEU A 136 -29.44 -15.48 -10.01
CA LEU A 136 -29.92 -14.16 -9.57
C LEU A 136 -29.52 -13.82 -8.12
N PRO A 137 -29.78 -14.64 -7.08
CA PRO A 137 -29.37 -14.32 -5.72
C PRO A 137 -27.85 -14.27 -5.56
N LEU A 138 -27.11 -15.14 -6.26
CA LEU A 138 -25.65 -15.13 -6.24
C LEU A 138 -25.09 -13.81 -6.77
N THR A 139 -25.62 -13.32 -7.89
CA THR A 139 -25.21 -12.02 -8.45
C THR A 139 -25.52 -10.87 -7.49
N GLY A 140 -26.64 -10.92 -6.78
CA GLY A 140 -26.98 -9.96 -5.73
C GLY A 140 -25.96 -9.94 -4.58
N VAL A 141 -25.59 -11.11 -4.06
CA VAL A 141 -24.57 -11.24 -3.01
C VAL A 141 -23.22 -10.70 -3.47
N LEU A 142 -22.79 -11.06 -4.69
CA LEU A 142 -21.54 -10.57 -5.27
C LEU A 142 -21.54 -9.06 -5.47
N LEU A 143 -22.67 -8.47 -5.87
CA LEU A 143 -22.84 -7.03 -6.02
C LEU A 143 -22.71 -6.30 -4.68
N VAL A 144 -23.32 -6.85 -3.61
CA VAL A 144 -23.17 -6.31 -2.25
C VAL A 144 -21.71 -6.37 -1.78
N ILE A 145 -21.02 -7.50 -1.98
CA ILE A 145 -19.60 -7.65 -1.65
C ILE A 145 -18.75 -6.62 -2.42
N TYR A 146 -19.06 -6.41 -3.71
CA TYR A 146 -18.33 -5.44 -4.52
C TYR A 146 -18.58 -4.00 -4.05
N LEU A 147 -19.83 -3.64 -3.73
CA LEU A 147 -20.16 -2.31 -3.21
C LEU A 147 -19.47 -2.04 -1.86
N THR A 148 -19.49 -3.01 -0.93
CA THR A 148 -18.84 -2.85 0.38
C THR A 148 -17.34 -2.74 0.25
N ALA A 149 -16.70 -3.54 -0.61
CA ALA A 149 -15.28 -3.42 -0.92
C ALA A 149 -14.94 -2.07 -1.56
N PHE A 150 -15.78 -1.57 -2.47
CA PHE A 150 -15.59 -0.26 -3.09
C PHE A 150 -15.72 0.90 -2.10
N GLN A 151 -16.71 0.84 -1.20
CA GLN A 151 -16.89 1.81 -0.11
C GLN A 151 -15.69 1.81 0.83
N ALA A 152 -15.24 0.63 1.27
CA ALA A 152 -14.06 0.48 2.13
C ALA A 152 -12.80 1.04 1.45
N TRP A 153 -12.63 0.79 0.16
CA TRP A 153 -11.53 1.34 -0.63
C TRP A 153 -11.58 2.87 -0.71
N ARG A 154 -12.77 3.45 -0.94
CA ARG A 154 -12.94 4.90 -1.01
C ARG A 154 -12.57 5.57 0.32
N LYS A 155 -13.04 5.01 1.44
CA LYS A 155 -12.71 5.47 2.81
C LYS A 155 -11.23 5.30 3.14
N SER A 156 -10.61 4.16 2.79
CA SER A 156 -9.18 3.92 3.02
C SER A 156 -8.26 4.92 2.32
N ARG A 157 -8.65 5.39 1.11
CA ARG A 157 -7.91 6.45 0.41
C ARG A 157 -7.95 7.80 1.12
N GLN A 158 -9.04 8.11 1.82
CA GLN A 158 -9.14 9.34 2.61
C GLN A 158 -8.20 9.31 3.81
N LEU A 159 -8.01 8.15 4.45
CA LEU A 159 -7.17 8.01 5.65
C LEU A 159 -5.66 8.05 5.38
N MET A 160 -5.22 7.63 4.19
CA MET A 160 -3.79 7.58 3.86
C MET A 160 -3.25 8.89 3.31
N SER A 161 -4.11 9.74 2.72
CA SER A 161 -3.73 11.08 2.25
C SER A 161 -3.14 11.97 3.36
N PRO A 162 -3.78 12.14 4.53
CA PRO A 162 -3.27 13.01 5.59
C PRO A 162 -1.93 12.51 6.16
N LEU A 163 -1.69 11.19 6.23
CA LEU A 163 -0.39 10.65 6.65
C LEU A 163 0.74 11.00 5.70
N VAL A 164 0.48 10.96 4.39
CA VAL A 164 1.48 11.34 3.37
C VAL A 164 1.71 12.84 3.38
N GLN A 165 0.66 13.65 3.61
CA GLN A 165 0.79 15.09 3.75
C GLN A 165 1.60 15.46 5.01
N LEU A 166 1.31 14.85 6.16
CA LEU A 166 2.09 14.99 7.39
C LEU A 166 3.56 14.64 7.16
N ALA A 167 3.84 13.50 6.53
CA ALA A 167 5.20 13.05 6.27
C ALA A 167 5.95 14.00 5.30
N GLU A 168 5.26 14.59 4.33
CA GLU A 168 5.86 15.55 3.41
C GLU A 168 6.09 16.91 4.10
N GLU A 169 5.17 17.36 4.95
CA GLU A 169 5.29 18.59 5.73
C GLU A 169 6.48 18.49 6.70
N LEU A 170 6.59 17.39 7.45
CA LEU A 170 7.74 17.09 8.31
C LEU A 170 9.06 17.01 7.54
N ARG A 171 9.05 16.51 6.29
CA ARG A 171 10.27 16.47 5.47
C ARG A 171 10.67 17.85 4.95
N ARG A 172 9.72 18.77 4.82
CA ARG A 172 9.95 20.11 4.27
C ARG A 172 10.28 21.14 5.34
N THR A 173 9.81 20.96 6.57
CA THR A 173 10.15 21.85 7.68
C THR A 173 11.61 21.64 8.05
N PRO A 174 12.51 22.61 7.77
CA PRO A 174 13.88 22.52 8.20
C PRO A 174 13.89 22.65 9.73
N VAL A 175 14.53 21.71 10.42
CA VAL A 175 14.75 21.75 11.89
C VAL A 175 15.74 22.87 12.29
N ASN A 176 16.13 23.71 11.33
CA ASN A 176 17.22 24.65 11.50
C ASN A 176 16.76 26.02 12.07
N ASP A 177 15.45 26.33 12.06
CA ASP A 177 14.93 27.64 12.47
C ASP A 177 13.72 27.56 13.43
N PRO A 178 13.89 27.88 14.74
CA PRO A 178 12.83 27.76 15.75
C PRO A 178 11.62 28.67 15.50
N GLY A 179 11.79 29.74 14.71
CA GLY A 179 10.71 30.67 14.37
C GLY A 179 9.76 30.15 13.28
N VAL A 180 10.17 29.15 12.50
CA VAL A 180 9.43 28.63 11.34
C VAL A 180 8.99 27.18 11.54
N ALA A 181 9.52 26.51 12.56
CA ALA A 181 9.35 25.07 12.79
C ALA A 181 8.05 24.67 13.53
N ARG A 182 6.95 25.41 13.37
CA ARG A 182 5.62 24.92 13.75
C ARG A 182 4.93 24.43 12.48
N PRO A 183 4.88 23.11 12.22
CA PRO A 183 4.08 22.59 11.13
C PRO A 183 2.63 23.02 11.37
N ASP A 184 2.01 23.72 10.42
CA ASP A 184 0.60 24.06 10.51
C ASP A 184 -0.22 22.80 10.18
N LEU A 185 -0.59 22.06 11.22
CA LEU A 185 -1.34 20.79 11.09
C LEU A 185 -2.86 20.99 11.17
N THR A 186 -3.34 22.24 11.32
CA THR A 186 -4.76 22.56 11.56
C THR A 186 -5.68 22.13 10.42
N GLY A 187 -5.18 22.08 9.18
CA GLY A 187 -5.94 21.62 8.01
C GLY A 187 -6.20 20.11 7.98
N ILE A 188 -5.45 19.32 8.76
CA ILE A 188 -5.51 17.85 8.75
C ILE A 188 -6.48 17.32 9.82
N GLU A 189 -6.66 18.07 10.92
CA GLU A 189 -7.57 17.71 12.01
C GLU A 189 -9.06 17.82 11.63
N ALA A 190 -9.41 18.69 10.67
CA ALA A 190 -10.81 18.96 10.32
C ALA A 190 -11.49 17.83 9.52
N GLU A 191 -10.73 16.89 8.94
CA GLU A 191 -11.25 15.87 8.00
C GLU A 191 -10.89 14.42 8.39
N ALA A 192 -10.15 14.20 9.47
CA ALA A 192 -9.57 12.91 9.79
C ALA A 192 -10.33 12.15 10.91
N ASP A 193 -10.44 10.82 10.77
CA ASP A 193 -11.00 9.93 11.80
C ASP A 193 -10.23 10.10 13.14
N SER A 194 -10.88 9.79 14.27
CA SER A 194 -10.36 10.08 15.61
C SER A 194 -8.97 9.48 15.87
N GLU A 195 -8.64 8.34 15.27
CA GLU A 195 -7.32 7.70 15.39
C GLU A 195 -6.20 8.52 14.72
N VAL A 196 -6.51 9.20 13.61
CA VAL A 196 -5.53 10.06 12.92
C VAL A 196 -5.30 11.34 13.73
N ALA A 197 -6.34 11.90 14.35
CA ALA A 197 -6.19 13.05 15.25
C ALA A 197 -5.30 12.74 16.47
N VAL A 198 -5.39 11.53 17.03
CA VAL A 198 -4.48 11.09 18.11
C VAL A 198 -3.03 11.02 17.64
N LEU A 199 -2.77 10.57 16.42
CA LEU A 199 -1.41 10.53 15.87
C LEU A 199 -0.85 11.93 15.58
N VAL A 200 -1.68 12.82 15.02
CA VAL A 200 -1.32 14.23 14.75
C VAL A 200 -0.92 14.93 16.05
N SER A 201 -1.76 14.83 17.09
CA SER A 201 -1.47 15.45 18.39
C SER A 201 -0.22 14.88 19.07
N ALA A 202 0.03 13.56 18.96
CA ALA A 202 1.25 12.94 19.48
C ALA A 202 2.52 13.46 18.77
N LEU A 203 2.42 13.67 17.45
CA LEU A 203 3.50 14.17 16.63
C LEU A 203 3.80 15.65 16.89
N GLU A 204 2.75 16.45 17.06
CA GLU A 204 2.86 17.86 17.47
C GLU A 204 3.54 17.98 18.84
N ALA A 205 3.11 17.18 19.81
CA ALA A 205 3.73 17.14 21.13
C ALA A 205 5.21 16.72 21.08
N TYR A 206 5.57 15.77 20.21
CA TYR A 206 6.96 15.37 20.00
C TYR A 206 7.79 16.48 19.35
N ALA A 207 7.26 17.15 18.32
CA ALA A 207 7.91 18.27 17.66
C ALA A 207 8.17 19.42 18.65
N GLU A 208 7.17 19.78 19.46
CA GLU A 208 7.32 20.82 20.49
C GLU A 208 8.38 20.44 21.53
N ARG A 209 8.43 19.17 21.95
CA ARG A 209 9.46 18.68 22.88
C ARG A 209 10.86 18.75 22.28
N LEU A 210 11.00 18.46 20.99
CA LEU A 210 12.27 18.54 20.27
C LEU A 210 12.74 20.00 20.13
N LEU A 211 11.84 20.92 19.77
CA LEU A 211 12.16 22.35 19.72
C LEU A 211 12.62 22.90 21.09
N ARG A 212 11.91 22.52 22.16
CA ARG A 212 12.31 22.88 23.53
C ARG A 212 13.64 22.25 23.96
N PHE A 213 14.04 21.12 23.38
CA PHE A 213 15.35 20.52 23.63
C PHE A 213 16.44 21.31 22.91
N VAL A 214 16.27 21.59 21.61
CA VAL A 214 17.22 22.37 20.80
C VAL A 214 17.42 23.78 21.37
N GLU A 215 16.36 24.47 21.79
CA GLU A 215 16.49 25.81 22.38
C GLU A 215 17.28 25.80 23.69
N ARG A 216 17.08 24.79 24.54
CA ARG A 216 17.85 24.64 25.77
C ARG A 216 19.33 24.36 25.50
N GLU A 217 19.63 23.54 24.50
CA GLU A 217 21.00 23.27 24.09
C GLU A 217 21.69 24.55 23.58
N ARG A 218 21.00 25.35 22.77
CA ARG A 218 21.49 26.65 22.30
C ARG A 218 21.76 27.63 23.44
N GLN A 219 20.83 27.72 24.39
CA GLN A 219 21.01 28.59 25.56
C GLN A 219 22.19 28.12 26.40
N PHE A 220 22.32 26.81 26.65
CA PHE A 220 23.44 26.24 27.39
C PHE A 220 24.80 26.52 26.74
N THR A 221 24.94 26.31 25.41
CA THR A 221 26.18 26.61 24.69
C THR A 221 26.55 28.10 24.77
N ARG A 222 25.55 28.99 24.65
CA ARG A 222 25.75 30.44 24.74
C ARG A 222 26.21 30.84 26.14
N ASP A 223 25.53 30.35 27.17
CA ASP A 223 25.83 30.68 28.56
C ASP A 223 27.20 30.10 28.95
N ALA A 224 27.52 28.87 28.56
CA ALA A 224 28.83 28.25 28.79
C ALA A 224 29.97 29.06 28.15
N SER A 225 29.75 29.66 26.97
CA SER A 225 30.75 30.53 26.32
C SER A 225 31.14 31.72 27.20
N HIS A 226 30.15 32.39 27.78
CA HIS A 226 30.36 33.59 28.59
C HIS A 226 30.93 33.25 29.98
N GLU A 227 30.42 32.18 30.60
CA GLU A 227 30.84 31.73 31.92
C GLU A 227 32.27 31.13 31.91
N LEU A 228 32.75 30.61 30.77
CA LEU A 228 34.14 30.13 30.64
C LEU A 228 35.15 31.23 30.27
N ARG A 229 34.76 32.24 29.48
CA ARG A 229 35.64 33.36 29.10
C ARG A 229 36.02 34.23 30.30
N THR A 230 35.09 34.44 31.23
CA THR A 230 35.31 35.28 32.41
C THR A 230 36.45 34.78 33.32
N PRO A 231 36.46 33.51 33.78
CA PRO A 231 37.55 32.99 34.59
C PRO A 231 38.89 32.90 33.82
N LEU A 232 38.87 32.62 32.51
CA LEU A 232 40.09 32.64 31.69
C LEU A 232 40.70 34.04 31.62
N ALA A 233 39.89 35.08 31.44
CA ALA A 233 40.35 36.47 31.45
C ALA A 233 40.98 36.86 32.81
N VAL A 234 40.41 36.37 33.92
CA VAL A 234 40.97 36.58 35.27
C VAL A 234 42.31 35.86 35.43
N ILE A 235 42.42 34.61 34.96
CA ILE A 235 43.69 33.86 35.00
C ILE A 235 44.76 34.60 34.20
N ARG A 236 44.42 35.08 32.99
CA ARG A 236 45.32 35.84 32.11
C ARG A 236 45.81 37.13 32.75
N ALA A 237 44.91 37.93 33.33
CA ALA A 237 45.27 39.16 34.03
C ALA A 237 46.25 38.90 35.20
N ASN A 238 46.01 37.84 35.97
CA ASN A 238 46.91 37.45 37.06
C ASN A 238 48.28 36.97 36.53
N LEU A 239 48.31 36.25 35.41
CA LEU A 239 49.57 35.83 34.77
C LEU A 239 50.39 37.02 34.26
N GLU A 240 49.75 38.05 33.70
CA GLU A 240 50.41 39.30 33.28
C GLU A 240 51.04 40.03 34.48
N LEU A 241 50.32 40.13 35.61
CA LEU A 241 50.84 40.73 36.84
C LEU A 241 52.06 39.95 37.38
N LEU A 242 51.98 38.63 37.39
CA LEU A 242 53.07 37.76 37.86
C LEU A 242 54.29 37.79 36.92
N ARG A 243 54.09 37.92 35.60
CA ARG A 243 55.18 38.12 34.63
C ARG A 243 55.98 39.41 34.90
N GLY A 244 55.29 40.48 35.30
CA GLY A 244 55.94 41.73 35.71
C GLY A 244 56.85 41.58 36.94
N GLN A 245 56.51 40.66 37.85
CA GLN A 245 57.24 40.45 39.11
C GLN A 245 58.31 39.34 39.03
N HIS A 246 58.14 38.36 38.15
CA HIS A 246 58.99 37.16 38.07
C HIS A 246 59.45 36.90 36.63
N GLN A 247 60.29 37.79 36.09
CA GLN A 247 60.87 37.65 34.76
C GLN A 247 61.71 36.35 34.65
N GLY A 248 61.42 35.52 33.66
CA GLY A 248 62.20 34.31 33.34
C GLY A 248 61.71 32.98 33.96
N SER A 249 60.57 32.96 34.66
CA SER A 249 60.01 31.71 35.19
C SER A 249 59.46 30.79 34.08
N ASN A 250 60.07 29.61 33.91
CA ASN A 250 59.59 28.58 32.99
C ASN A 250 58.18 28.05 33.35
N ALA A 251 57.81 28.10 34.64
CA ALA A 251 56.49 27.66 35.09
C ALA A 251 55.38 28.63 34.66
N LEU A 252 55.62 29.95 34.77
CA LEU A 252 54.69 30.99 34.33
C LEU A 252 54.42 30.89 32.81
N ARG A 253 55.46 30.63 32.02
CA ARG A 253 55.32 30.42 30.57
C ARG A 253 54.49 29.18 30.24
N ARG A 254 54.71 28.05 30.92
CA ARG A 254 53.90 26.84 30.73
C ARG A 254 52.42 27.04 31.08
N ILE A 255 52.11 27.80 32.14
CA ILE A 255 50.73 28.08 32.52
C ILE A 255 50.06 28.96 31.46
N ASP A 256 50.78 29.96 30.94
CA ASP A 256 50.30 30.81 29.85
C ASP A 256 49.99 30.00 28.57
N ASP A 257 50.93 29.14 28.14
CA ASP A 257 50.73 28.24 27.00
C ASP A 257 49.47 27.35 27.20
N THR A 258 49.24 26.86 28.42
CA THR A 258 48.07 26.02 28.75
C THR A 258 46.76 26.80 28.71
N VAL A 259 46.78 28.07 29.11
CA VAL A 259 45.59 28.95 29.07
C VAL A 259 45.25 29.29 27.62
N GLU A 260 46.24 29.54 26.77
CA GLU A 260 46.06 29.76 25.32
C GLU A 260 45.45 28.52 24.65
N ASP A 261 45.94 27.31 24.98
CA ASP A 261 45.39 26.04 24.50
C ASP A 261 43.92 25.85 24.95
N MET A 262 43.59 26.21 26.19
CA MET A 262 42.22 26.13 26.71
C MET A 262 41.28 27.11 26.01
N GLU A 263 41.72 28.35 25.77
CA GLU A 263 40.97 29.36 25.01
C GLU A 263 40.66 28.84 23.59
N ALA A 264 41.67 28.34 22.88
CA ALA A 264 41.51 27.80 21.53
C ALA A 264 40.57 26.59 21.47
N LEU A 265 40.65 25.68 22.45
CA LEU A 265 39.79 24.50 22.53
C LEU A 265 38.34 24.88 22.80
N ILE A 266 38.11 25.79 23.76
CA ILE A 266 36.77 26.26 24.11
C ILE A 266 36.16 27.00 22.92
N GLU A 267 36.91 27.87 22.25
CA GLU A 267 36.46 28.58 21.06
C GLU A 267 36.10 27.60 19.93
N THR A 268 36.90 26.56 19.71
CA THR A 268 36.63 25.51 18.71
C THR A 268 35.36 24.73 19.03
N LEU A 269 35.17 24.29 20.28
CA LEU A 269 33.96 23.55 20.69
C LEU A 269 32.70 24.40 20.56
N LEU A 270 32.78 25.67 20.95
CA LEU A 270 31.65 26.60 20.85
C LEU A 270 31.34 26.98 19.40
N MET A 271 32.38 27.12 18.57
CA MET A 271 32.23 27.31 17.14
C MET A 271 31.55 26.10 16.51
N LEU A 272 31.97 24.87 16.81
CA LEU A 272 31.34 23.64 16.32
C LEU A 272 29.86 23.58 16.72
N ALA A 273 29.55 23.85 17.98
CA ALA A 273 28.18 23.87 18.50
C ALA A 273 27.29 24.97 17.88
N ARG A 274 27.86 26.06 17.36
CA ARG A 274 27.13 27.12 16.62
C ARG A 274 27.09 26.87 15.11
N SER A 275 28.13 26.26 14.55
CA SER A 275 28.39 26.13 13.11
C SER A 275 27.37 25.28 12.36
N GLU A 276 26.62 24.42 13.07
CA GLU A 276 25.53 23.70 12.44
C GLU A 276 24.39 24.63 11.97
N HIS A 277 24.31 25.89 12.45
CA HIS A 277 23.06 26.68 12.35
C HIS A 277 23.19 28.19 12.08
N SER A 278 24.39 28.76 11.94
CA SER A 278 24.54 30.18 11.54
C SER A 278 25.40 30.32 10.30
N VAL A 279 24.88 31.00 9.26
CA VAL A 279 25.71 31.54 8.17
C VAL A 279 26.57 32.65 8.77
N LEU A 280 27.72 32.26 9.31
CA LEU A 280 28.73 33.22 9.76
C LEU A 280 29.18 34.02 8.52
N PRO A 281 29.40 35.34 8.63
CA PRO A 281 30.04 36.11 7.56
C PRO A 281 31.34 35.41 7.18
N SER A 282 31.50 35.10 5.89
CA SER A 282 32.66 34.33 5.44
C SER A 282 33.62 35.23 4.67
N GLU A 283 34.87 35.27 5.09
CA GLU A 283 35.92 36.01 4.39
C GLU A 283 36.76 35.09 3.51
N PRO A 284 37.21 35.55 2.32
CA PRO A 284 38.12 34.79 1.50
C PRO A 284 39.51 34.75 2.13
N LEU A 285 39.94 33.57 2.57
CA LEU A 285 41.28 33.31 3.11
C LEU A 285 42.13 32.55 2.10
N VAL A 286 43.34 33.05 1.83
CA VAL A 286 44.35 32.32 1.05
C VAL A 286 45.14 31.40 1.98
N VAL A 287 44.89 30.09 1.87
CA VAL A 287 45.50 29.07 2.75
C VAL A 287 47.02 29.01 2.57
N ASN A 288 47.51 29.29 1.36
CA ASN A 288 48.94 29.32 1.07
C ASN A 288 49.68 30.30 1.98
N ASP A 289 49.11 31.49 2.20
CA ASP A 289 49.72 32.55 3.01
C ASP A 289 49.66 32.19 4.51
N LEU A 290 48.56 31.56 4.94
CA LEU A 290 48.43 31.03 6.30
C LEU A 290 49.50 29.97 6.60
N VAL A 291 49.71 29.02 5.67
CA VAL A 291 50.70 27.96 5.82
C VAL A 291 52.13 28.51 5.89
N ILE A 292 52.45 29.53 5.08
CA ILE A 292 53.75 30.20 5.14
C ILE A 292 53.97 30.83 6.52
N ASN A 293 53.01 31.63 7.01
CA ASN A 293 53.09 32.26 8.33
C ASN A 293 53.27 31.24 9.47
N LEU A 294 52.55 30.11 9.39
CA LEU A 294 52.65 29.02 10.36
C LEU A 294 54.04 28.37 10.36
N VAL A 295 54.60 28.13 9.18
CA VAL A 295 55.94 27.54 9.06
C VAL A 295 57.00 28.51 9.59
N GLU A 296 56.91 29.80 9.28
CA GLU A 296 57.81 30.82 9.86
C GLU A 296 57.74 30.83 11.38
N ARG A 297 56.53 30.80 11.96
CA ARG A 297 56.33 30.77 13.42
C ARG A 297 56.89 29.50 14.07
N LEU A 298 56.83 28.36 13.38
CA LEU A 298 57.30 27.06 13.87
C LEU A 298 58.78 26.78 13.58
N THR A 299 59.43 27.55 12.70
CA THR A 299 60.84 27.38 12.31
C THR A 299 61.78 27.34 13.51
N PRO A 300 61.70 28.24 14.52
CA PRO A 300 62.59 28.21 15.68
C PRO A 300 62.47 26.92 16.52
N LEU A 301 61.30 26.28 16.47
CA LEU A 301 60.99 25.06 17.21
C LEU A 301 61.45 23.82 16.42
N ALA A 302 61.34 23.87 15.10
CA ALA A 302 61.84 22.86 14.17
C ALA A 302 63.37 22.79 14.19
N GLU A 303 64.06 23.93 14.18
CA GLU A 303 65.53 24.01 14.29
C GLU A 303 66.05 23.40 15.60
N ARG A 304 65.37 23.65 16.72
CA ARG A 304 65.72 23.02 18.02
C ARG A 304 65.59 21.50 18.02
N LYS A 305 64.77 20.94 17.14
CA LYS A 305 64.52 19.51 17.00
C LYS A 305 65.21 18.90 15.79
N ASP A 306 66.04 19.66 15.08
CA ASP A 306 66.73 19.26 13.85
C ASP A 306 65.78 18.74 12.75
N VAL A 307 64.61 19.38 12.63
CA VAL A 307 63.58 19.04 11.64
C VAL A 307 63.59 20.08 10.51
N ALA A 308 63.83 19.62 9.28
CA ALA A 308 63.72 20.46 8.09
C ALA A 308 62.28 20.49 7.57
N VAL A 309 61.68 21.68 7.50
CA VAL A 309 60.33 21.88 6.94
C VAL A 309 60.46 22.47 5.54
N ARG A 310 59.85 21.83 4.54
CA ARG A 310 59.82 22.30 3.15
C ARG A 310 58.39 22.47 2.69
N ILE A 311 58.06 23.64 2.15
CA ILE A 311 56.74 23.93 1.58
C ILE A 311 56.81 23.74 0.06
N GLU A 312 55.92 22.92 -0.49
CA GLU A 312 55.69 22.82 -1.94
C GLU A 312 54.28 23.31 -2.26
N GLN A 313 54.16 24.41 -3.00
CA GLN A 313 52.87 24.95 -3.44
C GLN A 313 52.65 24.65 -4.93
N ARG A 314 51.57 23.92 -5.26
CA ARG A 314 51.22 23.54 -6.64
C ARG A 314 50.05 24.34 -7.23
N ALA A 315 49.28 24.99 -6.37
CA ALA A 315 48.14 25.83 -6.73
C ALA A 315 47.85 26.83 -5.60
N LEU A 316 47.10 27.88 -5.91
CA LEU A 316 46.56 28.81 -4.92
C LEU A 316 45.25 28.24 -4.37
N LEU A 317 45.21 27.98 -3.07
CA LEU A 317 44.04 27.46 -2.37
C LEU A 317 43.39 28.60 -1.57
N SER A 318 42.19 29.01 -1.99
CA SER A 318 41.36 29.97 -1.25
C SER A 318 40.13 29.27 -0.68
N LEU A 319 39.83 29.52 0.60
CA LEU A 319 38.65 29.02 1.29
C LEU A 319 37.86 30.20 1.84
N ASN A 320 36.54 30.10 1.84
CA ASN A 320 35.70 31.02 2.60
C ASN A 320 35.61 30.50 4.03
N VAL A 321 36.16 31.26 4.98
CA VAL A 321 36.25 30.87 6.38
C VAL A 321 35.32 31.79 7.18
N PRO A 322 34.55 31.27 8.15
CA PRO A 322 33.77 32.13 9.04
C PRO A 322 34.67 33.13 9.78
N GLU A 323 34.23 34.39 9.89
CA GLU A 323 34.80 35.41 10.81
C GLU A 323 34.89 34.89 12.25
#